data_AF-A0A1F9TYT5-F1
#
_entry.id   AF-A0A1F9TYT5-F1
#
_cell.length_a   1.000
_cell.length_b   1.000
_cell.length_c   1.000
_cell.angle_alpha   90.00
_cell.angle_beta   90.00
_cell.angle_gamma   90.00
#
_symmetry.space_group_name_H-M   'P 1'
#
loop_
_entity.id
_entity.type
_entity.pdbx_description
1 polymer ?
#
loop_
_entity_poly.entity_id
_entity_poly.type
_entity_poly.pdbx_seq_one_letter_code
_entity_poly.pdbx_strand_id
1 'polypeptide(L)'
;MTDRDYKKLLRLSTMAAFLLIAGTSEDQITQAILKRVEAVAKGQRSLDSVGKSTMEEASIILDLSAGAVPGLLRHLAKPSGDWKARFWVVDMLGYVGGTAAVHDLYKVAVSAGEKRETRKQACKSLRMIAEREPGDAGQILEKVRRAEKIISLSRF
;
A
#
# COMPACT_ATOMS: atom_id res chain seq x y z
N MET A 1 38.77 18.99 -7.53
CA MET A 1 37.31 18.93 -7.76
C MET A 1 36.99 19.90 -8.89
N THR A 2 36.42 19.43 -10.00
CA THR A 2 36.28 20.25 -11.22
C THR A 2 34.90 20.93 -11.29
N ASP A 3 34.77 22.03 -12.04
CA ASP A 3 33.48 22.74 -12.26
C ASP A 3 32.35 21.81 -12.74
N ARG A 4 32.72 20.75 -13.45
CA ARG A 4 31.81 19.69 -13.91
C ARG A 4 31.25 18.83 -12.76
N ASP A 5 32.04 18.60 -11.71
CA ASP A 5 31.62 17.87 -10.51
C ASP A 5 30.64 18.70 -9.67
N TYR A 6 30.87 20.02 -9.57
CA TYR A 6 30.01 20.95 -8.86
C TYR A 6 28.61 21.05 -9.48
N LYS A 7 28.52 21.15 -10.81
CA LYS A 7 27.24 21.17 -11.54
C LYS A 7 26.47 19.84 -11.41
N LYS A 8 27.18 18.71 -11.31
CA LYS A 8 26.57 17.39 -11.10
C LYS A 8 25.98 17.26 -9.70
N LEU A 9 26.72 17.68 -8.67
CA LEU A 9 26.26 17.70 -7.28
C LEU A 9 25.10 18.67 -7.07
N LEU A 10 25.14 19.84 -7.71
CA LEU A 10 24.05 20.82 -7.65
C LEU A 10 22.78 20.25 -8.28
N ARG A 11 22.86 19.60 -9.46
CA ARG A 11 21.70 18.95 -10.09
C ARG A 11 21.13 17.80 -9.26
N LEU A 12 21.98 16.97 -8.64
CA LEU A 12 21.55 15.91 -7.73
C LEU A 12 20.86 16.50 -6.49
N SER A 13 21.37 17.60 -5.94
CA SER A 13 20.77 18.31 -4.81
C SER A 13 19.42 18.94 -5.15
N THR A 14 19.29 19.58 -6.32
CA THR A 14 18.01 20.18 -6.74
C THR A 14 16.96 19.12 -7.05
N MET A 15 17.34 17.99 -7.66
CA MET A 15 16.42 16.87 -7.88
C MET A 15 16.00 16.22 -6.56
N ALA A 16 16.92 16.04 -5.61
CA ALA A 16 16.57 15.53 -4.28
C ALA A 16 15.64 16.49 -3.52
N ALA A 17 15.86 17.80 -3.62
CA ALA A 17 14.97 18.80 -3.02
C ALA A 17 13.59 18.83 -3.69
N PHE A 18 13.52 18.68 -5.01
CA PHE A 18 12.26 18.60 -5.74
C PHE A 18 11.48 17.33 -5.41
N LEU A 19 12.17 16.19 -5.28
CA LEU A 19 11.59 14.92 -4.81
C LEU A 19 11.11 15.02 -3.36
N LEU A 20 11.80 15.76 -2.50
CA LEU A 20 11.38 16.01 -1.12
C LEU A 20 10.10 16.86 -1.07
N ILE A 21 9.99 17.91 -1.88
CA ILE A 21 8.82 18.78 -1.92
C ILE A 21 7.62 18.05 -2.57
N ALA A 22 7.82 17.37 -3.70
CA ALA A 22 6.78 16.56 -4.35
C ALA A 22 6.28 15.43 -3.43
N GLY A 23 7.20 14.76 -2.73
CA GLY A 23 6.87 13.72 -1.76
C GLY A 23 6.01 14.25 -0.61
N THR A 24 6.14 15.51 -0.19
CA THR A 24 5.25 16.09 0.82
C THR A 24 3.83 16.38 0.31
N SER A 25 3.66 16.75 -0.96
CA SER A 25 2.33 16.99 -1.53
C SER A 25 1.57 15.69 -1.79
N GLU A 26 2.21 14.68 -2.38
CA GLU A 26 1.59 13.38 -2.69
C GLU A 26 1.17 12.66 -1.41
N ASP A 27 2.00 12.77 -0.38
CA ASP A 27 1.73 12.22 0.93
C ASP A 27 0.52 12.87 1.60
N GLN A 28 0.42 14.21 1.55
CA GLN A 28 -0.73 14.94 2.08
C GLN A 28 -2.02 14.59 1.35
N ILE A 29 -1.98 14.49 0.01
CA ILE A 29 -3.13 14.07 -0.80
C ILE A 29 -3.55 12.65 -0.39
N THR A 30 -2.59 11.74 -0.27
CA THR A 30 -2.84 10.36 0.18
C THR A 30 -3.49 10.32 1.56
N GLN A 31 -2.99 11.10 2.52
CA GLN A 31 -3.60 11.17 3.85
C GLN A 31 -5.03 11.74 3.84
N ALA A 32 -5.30 12.73 2.99
CA ALA A 32 -6.65 13.29 2.84
C ALA A 32 -7.63 12.26 2.24
N ILE A 33 -7.18 11.51 1.22
CA ILE A 33 -7.93 10.40 0.63
C ILE A 33 -8.23 9.33 1.67
N LEU A 34 -7.23 8.89 2.43
CA LEU A 34 -7.39 7.85 3.44
C LEU A 34 -8.41 8.24 4.52
N LYS A 35 -8.43 9.51 4.95
CA LYS A 35 -9.46 10.02 5.87
C LYS A 35 -10.87 9.91 5.30
N ARG A 36 -11.04 10.21 4.00
CA ARG A 36 -12.34 10.06 3.30
C ARG A 36 -12.75 8.60 3.19
N VAL A 37 -11.83 7.72 2.78
CA VAL A 37 -12.07 6.27 2.69
C VAL A 37 -12.46 5.69 4.05
N GLU A 38 -11.80 6.09 5.14
CA GLU A 38 -12.17 5.70 6.51
C GLU A 38 -13.58 6.16 6.90
N ALA A 39 -13.95 7.41 6.57
CA ALA A 39 -15.29 7.92 6.85
C ALA A 39 -16.37 7.14 6.07
N VAL A 40 -16.12 6.87 4.78
CA VAL A 40 -17.01 6.05 3.94
C VAL A 40 -17.11 4.64 4.50
N ALA A 41 -15.97 3.99 4.76
CA ALA A 41 -15.91 2.63 5.27
C ALA A 41 -16.77 2.46 6.53
N LYS A 42 -16.68 3.36 7.50
CA LYS A 42 -17.48 3.31 8.74
C LYS A 42 -18.99 3.37 8.49
N GLY A 43 -19.43 4.11 7.46
CA GLY A 43 -20.85 4.27 7.12
C GLY A 43 -21.41 3.14 6.25
N GLN A 44 -20.57 2.38 5.54
CA GLN A 44 -21.02 1.36 4.60
C GLN A 44 -21.18 -0.03 5.23
N ARG A 45 -22.09 -0.85 4.70
CA ARG A 45 -22.34 -2.21 5.23
C ARG A 45 -21.48 -3.31 4.60
N SER A 46 -20.90 -3.08 3.44
CA SER A 46 -20.16 -4.09 2.67
C SER A 46 -18.94 -3.51 1.96
N LEU A 47 -18.01 -4.38 1.55
CA LEU A 47 -16.86 -4.01 0.72
C LEU A 47 -17.28 -3.50 -0.66
N ASP A 48 -18.34 -4.08 -1.24
CA ASP A 48 -18.86 -3.64 -2.55
C ASP A 48 -19.34 -2.18 -2.50
N SER A 49 -20.07 -1.80 -1.45
CA SER A 49 -20.52 -0.42 -1.26
C SER A 49 -19.36 0.54 -1.02
N VAL A 50 -18.32 0.12 -0.29
CA VAL A 50 -17.08 0.91 -0.14
C VAL A 50 -16.41 1.09 -1.50
N GLY A 51 -16.16 0.01 -2.23
CA GLY A 51 -15.51 0.05 -3.54
C GLY A 51 -16.18 1.01 -4.53
N LYS A 52 -17.52 0.94 -4.64
CA LYS A 52 -18.31 1.86 -5.48
C LYS A 52 -18.23 3.32 -5.00
N SER A 53 -18.26 3.53 -3.69
CA SER A 53 -18.25 4.89 -3.12
C SER A 53 -16.87 5.55 -3.12
N THR A 54 -15.80 4.77 -3.32
CA THR A 54 -14.41 5.24 -3.27
C THR A 54 -13.69 5.11 -4.62
N MET A 55 -14.43 5.04 -5.74
CA MET A 55 -13.82 4.86 -7.07
C MET A 55 -12.92 6.04 -7.46
N GLU A 56 -13.33 7.26 -7.14
CA GLU A 56 -12.53 8.46 -7.40
C GLU A 56 -11.24 8.47 -6.57
N GLU A 57 -11.33 8.16 -5.27
CA GLU A 57 -10.17 8.00 -4.41
C GLU A 57 -9.19 6.94 -4.93
N ALA A 58 -9.71 5.82 -5.43
CA ALA A 58 -8.87 4.75 -5.98
C ALA A 58 -8.14 5.23 -7.24
N SER A 59 -8.84 5.93 -8.15
CA SER A 59 -8.23 6.52 -9.34
C SER A 59 -7.07 7.46 -8.97
N ILE A 60 -7.29 8.35 -8.00
CA ILE A 60 -6.25 9.30 -7.59
C ILE A 60 -5.04 8.57 -6.98
N ILE A 61 -5.25 7.54 -6.15
CA ILE A 61 -4.13 6.75 -5.61
C ILE A 61 -3.36 6.04 -6.72
N LEU A 62 -4.06 5.50 -7.73
CA LEU A 62 -3.42 4.86 -8.87
C LEU A 62 -2.61 5.85 -9.70
N ASP A 63 -3.12 7.07 -9.92
CA ASP A 63 -2.42 8.15 -10.62
C ASP A 63 -1.18 8.64 -9.86
N LEU A 64 -1.25 8.71 -8.53
CA LEU A 64 -0.10 9.01 -7.67
C LEU A 64 0.94 7.88 -7.66
N SER A 65 0.53 6.65 -7.95
CA SER A 65 1.41 5.48 -8.09
C SER A 65 2.35 5.32 -6.88
N ALA A 66 3.67 5.21 -7.11
CA ALA A 66 4.69 5.06 -6.08
C ALA A 66 4.66 6.19 -5.02
N GLY A 67 4.19 7.39 -5.38
CA GLY A 67 4.04 8.54 -4.48
C GLY A 67 3.04 8.32 -3.35
N ALA A 68 2.02 7.47 -3.59
CA ALA A 68 1.02 7.13 -2.57
C ALA A 68 1.53 6.09 -1.54
N VAL A 69 2.54 5.29 -1.89
CA VAL A 69 2.98 4.13 -1.09
C VAL A 69 3.35 4.50 0.35
N PRO A 70 4.14 5.55 0.62
CA PRO A 70 4.47 5.93 1.99
C PRO A 70 3.23 6.23 2.84
N GLY A 71 2.24 6.93 2.26
CA GLY A 71 0.99 7.25 2.95
C GLY A 71 0.13 6.02 3.25
N LEU A 72 0.01 5.11 2.27
CA LEU A 72 -0.69 3.84 2.42
C LEU A 72 -0.05 2.95 3.50
N LEU A 73 1.28 2.83 3.52
CA LEU A 73 2.00 2.04 4.52
C LEU A 73 1.85 2.61 5.94
N ARG A 74 1.94 3.94 6.10
CA ARG A 74 1.71 4.58 7.42
C ARG A 74 0.28 4.38 7.92
N HIS A 75 -0.70 4.33 7.02
CA HIS A 75 -2.07 3.97 7.39
C HIS A 75 -2.16 2.52 7.87
N LEU A 76 -1.55 1.60 7.12
CA LEU A 76 -1.59 0.18 7.43
C LEU A 76 -0.94 -0.16 8.77
N ALA A 77 0.10 0.60 9.15
CA ALA A 77 0.78 0.47 10.45
C ALA A 77 -0.11 0.77 11.67
N LYS A 78 -1.25 1.47 11.48
CA LYS A 78 -2.20 1.77 12.57
C LYS A 78 -3.31 0.72 12.64
N PRO A 79 -3.34 -0.16 13.65
CA PRO A 79 -4.29 -1.27 13.71
C PRO A 79 -5.74 -0.86 14.04
N SER A 80 -5.99 0.40 14.42
CA SER A 80 -7.29 0.89 14.93
C SER A 80 -8.27 1.43 13.88
N GLY A 81 -7.97 1.30 12.58
CA GLY A 81 -8.83 1.74 11.48
C GLY A 81 -10.01 0.80 11.19
N ASP A 82 -11.01 1.27 10.44
CA ASP A 82 -12.10 0.41 9.98
C ASP A 82 -11.53 -0.69 9.06
N TRP A 83 -11.97 -1.93 9.27
CA TRP A 83 -11.41 -3.07 8.55
C TRP A 83 -11.65 -3.03 7.03
N LYS A 84 -12.70 -2.37 6.54
CA LYS A 84 -12.96 -2.20 5.10
C LYS A 84 -12.02 -1.15 4.50
N ALA A 85 -11.70 -0.08 5.24
CA ALA A 85 -10.67 0.86 4.83
C ALA A 85 -9.29 0.20 4.81
N ARG A 86 -8.99 -0.66 5.79
CA ARG A 86 -7.76 -1.48 5.78
C ARG A 86 -7.71 -2.44 4.60
N PHE A 87 -8.81 -3.13 4.29
CA PHE A 87 -8.94 -3.94 3.07
C PHE A 87 -8.62 -3.12 1.82
N TRP A 88 -9.20 -1.93 1.71
CA TRP A 88 -9.00 -1.03 0.57
C TRP A 88 -7.54 -0.61 0.42
N VAL A 89 -6.87 -0.24 1.51
CA VAL A 89 -5.43 0.11 1.51
C VAL A 89 -4.56 -1.06 1.07
N VAL A 90 -4.87 -2.27 1.55
CA VAL A 90 -4.17 -3.49 1.17
C VAL A 90 -4.35 -3.79 -0.33
N ASP A 91 -5.56 -3.60 -0.86
CA ASP A 91 -5.84 -3.74 -2.29
C ASP A 91 -5.02 -2.73 -3.11
N MET A 92 -5.05 -1.44 -2.74
CA MET A 92 -4.26 -0.39 -3.41
C MET A 92 -2.76 -0.67 -3.40
N LEU A 93 -2.20 -1.13 -2.28
CA LEU A 93 -0.79 -1.53 -2.21
C LEU A 93 -0.47 -2.71 -3.14
N GLY A 94 -1.45 -3.55 -3.48
CA GLY A 94 -1.31 -4.58 -4.50
C GLY A 94 -1.10 -4.01 -5.90
N TYR A 95 -1.61 -2.81 -6.17
CA TYR A 95 -1.42 -2.11 -7.44
C TYR A 95 -0.14 -1.26 -7.44
N VAL A 96 0.14 -0.51 -6.37
CA VAL A 96 1.20 0.52 -6.38
C VAL A 96 2.41 0.21 -5.47
N GLY A 97 2.32 -0.76 -4.55
CA GLY A 97 3.24 -0.91 -3.42
C GLY A 97 4.64 -1.48 -3.72
N GLY A 98 4.81 -2.20 -4.84
CA GLY A 98 6.07 -2.84 -5.22
C GLY A 98 6.71 -3.69 -4.10
N THR A 99 8.04 -3.89 -4.18
CA THR A 99 8.81 -4.64 -3.17
C THR A 99 8.76 -3.99 -1.77
N ALA A 100 8.66 -2.66 -1.70
CA ALA A 100 8.59 -1.91 -0.46
C ALA A 100 7.37 -2.29 0.42
N ALA A 101 6.26 -2.69 -0.20
CA ALA A 101 5.04 -3.06 0.53
C ALA A 101 5.02 -4.52 1.02
N VAL A 102 5.92 -5.38 0.53
CA VAL A 102 5.88 -6.84 0.76
C VAL A 102 5.90 -7.18 2.24
N HIS A 103 6.76 -6.52 3.03
CA HIS A 103 6.90 -6.80 4.45
C HIS A 103 5.62 -6.51 5.23
N ASP A 104 5.02 -5.34 5.02
CA ASP A 104 3.82 -4.93 5.76
C ASP A 104 2.57 -5.67 5.28
N LEU A 105 2.45 -5.95 3.97
CA LEU A 105 1.40 -6.83 3.45
C LEU A 105 1.49 -8.24 4.05
N TYR A 106 2.71 -8.78 4.19
CA TYR A 106 2.89 -10.09 4.84
C TYR A 106 2.48 -10.06 6.32
N LYS A 107 2.83 -9.02 7.07
CA LYS A 107 2.36 -8.85 8.47
C LYS A 107 0.84 -8.85 8.56
N VAL A 108 0.17 -8.14 7.66
CA VAL A 108 -1.31 -8.14 7.58
C VAL A 108 -1.83 -9.54 7.32
N ALA A 109 -1.29 -10.25 6.33
CA ALA A 109 -1.74 -11.59 5.96
C ALA A 109 -1.66 -12.61 7.12
N VAL A 110 -0.65 -12.48 7.99
CA VAL A 110 -0.44 -13.40 9.13
C VAL A 110 -1.01 -12.91 10.47
N SER A 111 -1.53 -11.68 10.53
CA SER A 111 -2.07 -11.11 11.77
C SER A 111 -3.39 -11.76 12.16
N ALA A 112 -3.45 -12.37 13.34
CA ALA A 112 -4.67 -12.99 13.86
C ALA A 112 -5.75 -11.97 14.24
N GLY A 113 -5.38 -10.72 14.52
CA GLY A 113 -6.32 -9.63 14.83
C GLY A 113 -6.91 -8.95 13.59
N GLU A 114 -6.40 -9.26 12.40
CA GLU A 114 -6.87 -8.68 11.15
C GLU A 114 -8.06 -9.47 10.58
N LYS A 115 -8.99 -8.80 9.91
CA LYS A 115 -10.13 -9.49 9.28
C LYS A 115 -9.68 -10.47 8.22
N ARG A 116 -10.30 -11.64 8.18
CA ARG A 116 -9.95 -12.74 7.28
C ARG A 116 -9.96 -12.31 5.81
N GLU A 117 -10.91 -11.47 5.42
CA GLU A 117 -11.03 -10.89 4.07
C GLU A 117 -9.81 -10.04 3.73
N THR A 118 -9.41 -9.16 4.65
CA THR A 118 -8.22 -8.30 4.52
C THR A 118 -6.94 -9.13 4.45
N ARG A 119 -6.83 -10.21 5.23
CA ARG A 119 -5.70 -11.14 5.18
C ARG A 119 -5.59 -11.85 3.82
N LYS A 120 -6.72 -12.31 3.28
CA LYS A 120 -6.78 -12.92 1.93
C LYS A 120 -6.42 -11.90 0.85
N GLN A 121 -6.93 -10.68 0.97
CA GLN A 121 -6.58 -9.61 0.04
C GLN A 121 -5.09 -9.27 0.09
N ALA A 122 -4.46 -9.32 1.26
CA ALA A 122 -3.00 -9.13 1.36
C ALA A 122 -2.23 -10.22 0.60
N CYS A 123 -2.66 -11.48 0.67
CA CYS A 123 -2.08 -12.54 -0.17
C CYS A 123 -2.26 -12.26 -1.67
N LYS A 124 -3.44 -11.78 -2.10
CA LYS A 124 -3.69 -11.40 -3.49
C LYS A 124 -2.78 -10.25 -3.92
N SER A 125 -2.68 -9.19 -3.12
CA SER A 125 -1.81 -8.04 -3.36
C SER A 125 -0.34 -8.45 -3.45
N LEU A 126 0.13 -9.37 -2.60
CA LEU A 126 1.48 -9.93 -2.70
C LEU A 126 1.70 -10.69 -4.02
N ARG A 127 0.73 -11.49 -4.48
CA ARG A 127 0.82 -12.17 -5.79
C ARG A 127 0.92 -11.17 -6.94
N MET A 128 0.11 -10.11 -6.91
CA MET A 128 0.17 -9.04 -7.92
C MET A 128 1.54 -8.35 -7.94
N ILE A 129 2.19 -8.16 -6.79
CA ILE A 129 3.55 -7.64 -6.72
C ILE A 129 4.54 -8.65 -7.32
N ALA A 130 4.44 -9.93 -6.95
CA ALA A 130 5.32 -10.98 -7.50
C ALA A 130 5.23 -11.10 -9.03
N GLU A 131 4.06 -10.91 -9.61
CA GLU A 131 3.85 -10.91 -11.07
C GLU A 131 4.60 -9.76 -11.78
N ARG A 132 4.72 -8.59 -11.11
CA ARG A 132 5.42 -7.42 -11.65
C ARG A 132 6.91 -7.39 -11.30
N GLU A 133 7.32 -8.11 -10.26
CA GLU A 133 8.68 -8.14 -9.71
C GLU A 133 9.29 -9.56 -9.81
N PRO A 134 9.61 -10.04 -11.02
CA PRO A 134 10.05 -11.43 -11.24
C PRO A 134 11.33 -11.80 -10.49
N GLY A 135 12.19 -10.83 -10.16
CA GLY A 135 13.40 -11.05 -9.37
C GLY A 135 13.15 -11.50 -7.93
N ASP A 136 12.04 -11.05 -7.33
CA ASP A 136 11.68 -11.36 -5.94
C ASP A 136 10.50 -12.32 -5.82
N ALA A 137 9.89 -12.69 -6.95
CA ALA A 137 8.67 -13.49 -7.02
C ALA A 137 8.71 -14.76 -6.18
N GLY A 138 9.82 -15.52 -6.24
CA GLY A 138 9.98 -16.75 -5.46
C GLY A 138 9.88 -16.53 -3.95
N GLN A 139 10.52 -15.47 -3.44
CA GLN A 139 10.47 -15.12 -2.02
C GLN A 139 9.06 -14.64 -1.62
N ILE A 140 8.43 -13.83 -2.46
CA ILE A 140 7.08 -13.30 -2.21
C ILE A 140 6.05 -14.43 -2.20
N LEU A 141 6.11 -15.36 -3.16
CA LEU A 141 5.17 -16.49 -3.24
C LEU A 141 5.34 -17.48 -2.08
N GLU A 142 6.56 -17.66 -1.55
CA GLU A 142 6.77 -18.45 -0.34
C GLU A 142 6.13 -17.78 0.90
N LYS A 143 6.21 -16.45 1.01
CA LYS A 143 5.46 -15.70 2.04
C LYS A 143 3.95 -15.90 1.90
N VAL A 144 3.42 -15.83 0.67
CA VAL A 144 2.00 -16.07 0.39
C VAL A 144 1.59 -17.48 0.81
N ARG A 145 2.35 -18.51 0.44
CA ARG A 145 2.08 -19.91 0.81
C ARG A 145 1.99 -20.09 2.33
N ARG A 146 2.93 -19.49 3.07
CA ARG A 146 2.93 -19.53 4.54
C ARG A 146 1.70 -18.83 5.12
N ALA A 147 1.39 -17.63 4.61
CA ALA A 147 0.23 -16.88 5.07
C ALA A 147 -1.09 -17.61 4.80
N GLU A 148 -1.27 -18.18 3.62
CA GLU A 148 -2.47 -18.97 3.26
C GLU A 148 -2.63 -20.21 4.14
N LYS A 149 -1.53 -20.89 4.50
CA LYS A 149 -1.56 -21.98 5.47
C LYS A 149 -2.03 -21.50 6.85
N ILE A 150 -1.59 -20.33 7.30
CA ILE A 150 -2.05 -19.76 8.59
C ILE A 150 -3.54 -19.38 8.49
N ILE A 151 -3.97 -18.76 7.39
CA ILE A 151 -5.37 -18.39 7.15
C ILE A 151 -6.28 -19.61 7.12
N SER A 152 -5.86 -20.71 6.49
CA SER A 152 -6.66 -21.94 6.39
C SER A 152 -6.81 -22.67 7.73
N LEU A 153 -5.81 -22.53 8.62
CA LEU A 153 -5.84 -23.06 9.98
C LEU A 153 -6.60 -22.16 10.96
N SER A 154 -6.85 -20.89 10.60
CA SER A 154 -7.63 -19.96 11.43
C SER A 154 -9.11 -20.32 11.34
N ARG A 155 -9.69 -20.86 12.42
CA ARG A 155 -11.10 -21.31 12.49
C ARG A 155 -12.14 -20.20 12.75
N PHE A 156 -11.72 -18.93 12.78
CA PHE A 156 -12.58 -17.79 13.10
C PHE A 156 -12.25 -16.63 12.15
#